data_AF-A0ABD4RMB8-F1
#
_entry.id   AF-A0ABD4RMB8-F1
#
_cell.length_a   1.000
_cell.length_b   1.000
_cell.length_c   1.000
_cell.angle_alpha   90.00
_cell.angle_beta   90.00
_cell.angle_gamma   90.00
#
_symmetry.space_group_name_H-M   'P 1'
#
loop_
_entity.id
_entity.type
_entity.pdbx_description
1 polymer ?
#
loop_
_entity_poly.entity_id
_entity_poly.type
_entity_poly.pdbx_seq_one_letter_code
_entity_poly.pdbx_strand_id
1 'polypeptide(L)'
;MVKYATMIKENLNAGKVLCGIAVSLSDSAVSELVGLSGYDFVWIEGEHGALDRKDIQQHMIAAHAGGAASLVRLGNSDPTLVRAIMDMGTDIIGFPFINTVQDAQKAVSVCTYLPKGIRGCNPQRASYYGRMNYLNYIKNADKETLKMMLIEQKSGYDNLEEIVQVDGYISFTINGAHYYSFSLHFSTTLIKTFIRLNSSDYSVYT
;
A
#
# COMPACT_ATOMS: atom_id res chain seq x y z
N MET A 1 -14.18 -5.46 14.74
CA MET A 1 -13.90 -4.47 13.68
C MET A 1 -12.68 -4.96 12.95
N VAL A 2 -12.80 -5.26 11.67
CA VAL A 2 -11.70 -5.83 10.88
C VAL A 2 -10.64 -4.76 10.71
N LYS A 3 -9.39 -5.09 11.04
CA LYS A 3 -8.23 -4.26 10.73
C LYS A 3 -7.60 -4.82 9.46
N TYR A 4 -8.05 -4.35 8.31
CA TYR A 4 -7.61 -4.90 7.03
C TYR A 4 -6.09 -4.81 6.84
N ALA A 5 -5.42 -3.74 7.29
CA ALA A 5 -3.96 -3.68 7.31
C ALA A 5 -3.29 -4.84 8.09
N THR A 6 -3.88 -5.23 9.24
CA THR A 6 -3.39 -6.38 10.01
C THR A 6 -3.65 -7.69 9.28
N MET A 7 -4.85 -7.87 8.73
CA MET A 7 -5.22 -9.04 7.93
C MET A 7 -4.28 -9.24 6.73
N ILE A 8 -4.01 -8.17 5.98
CA ILE A 8 -3.08 -8.18 4.84
C ILE A 8 -1.70 -8.62 5.32
N LYS A 9 -1.18 -8.01 6.40
CA LYS A 9 0.13 -8.34 6.95
C LYS A 9 0.22 -9.81 7.39
N GLU A 10 -0.80 -10.33 8.06
CA GLU A 10 -0.86 -11.73 8.51
C GLU A 10 -0.90 -12.70 7.33
N ASN A 11 -1.73 -12.42 6.31
CA ASN A 11 -1.80 -13.23 5.10
C ASN A 11 -0.46 -13.26 4.34
N LEU A 12 0.21 -12.11 4.21
CA LEU A 12 1.53 -12.02 3.59
C LEU A 12 2.59 -12.81 4.37
N ASN A 13 2.61 -12.69 5.71
CA ASN A 13 3.51 -13.46 6.56
C ASN A 13 3.24 -14.98 6.49
N ALA A 14 2.00 -15.37 6.20
CA ALA A 14 1.62 -16.77 5.98
C ALA A 14 1.94 -17.26 4.55
N GLY A 15 2.57 -16.44 3.70
CA GLY A 15 2.89 -16.78 2.32
C GLY A 15 1.68 -16.88 1.39
N LYS A 16 0.52 -16.31 1.79
CA LYS A 16 -0.65 -16.28 0.92
C LYS A 16 -0.47 -15.27 -0.20
N VAL A 17 -0.91 -15.67 -1.39
CA VAL A 17 -1.08 -14.73 -2.51
C VAL A 17 -2.35 -13.92 -2.25
N LEU A 18 -2.22 -12.60 -2.34
CA LEU A 18 -3.33 -11.67 -2.24
C LEU A 18 -3.73 -11.18 -3.62
N CYS A 19 -5.03 -11.16 -3.89
CA CYS A 19 -5.61 -10.73 -5.16
C CYS A 19 -6.33 -9.39 -4.97
N GLY A 20 -6.07 -8.44 -5.87
CA GLY A 20 -6.79 -7.17 -5.88
C GLY A 20 -7.07 -6.64 -7.29
N ILE A 21 -8.00 -5.70 -7.38
CA ILE A 21 -8.39 -5.04 -8.64
C ILE A 21 -8.11 -3.54 -8.54
N ALA A 22 -7.50 -2.97 -9.58
CA ALA A 22 -7.39 -1.54 -9.78
C ALA A 22 -8.70 -0.93 -10.29
N VAL A 23 -9.15 0.14 -9.66
CA VAL A 23 -10.33 0.92 -10.03
C VAL A 23 -9.95 2.37 -10.28
N SER A 24 -10.46 2.90 -11.39
CA SER A 24 -10.31 4.30 -11.80
C SER A 24 -11.65 4.92 -12.23
N LEU A 25 -12.73 4.15 -12.17
CA LEU A 25 -14.10 4.61 -12.44
C LEU A 25 -14.63 5.34 -11.20
N SER A 26 -15.35 6.44 -11.38
CA SER A 26 -15.84 7.29 -10.27
C SER A 26 -16.98 6.68 -9.45
N ASP A 27 -17.62 5.61 -9.92
CA ASP A 27 -18.71 4.95 -9.20
C ASP A 27 -18.15 3.97 -8.16
N SER A 28 -18.34 4.29 -6.87
CA SER A 28 -17.85 3.48 -5.76
C SER A 28 -18.54 2.12 -5.63
N ALA A 29 -19.70 1.91 -6.26
CA ALA A 29 -20.37 0.61 -6.29
C ALA A 29 -19.46 -0.48 -6.90
N VAL A 30 -18.55 -0.10 -7.80
CA VAL A 30 -17.55 -1.03 -8.35
C VAL A 30 -16.64 -1.58 -7.25
N SER A 31 -16.23 -0.77 -6.28
CA SER A 31 -15.37 -1.23 -5.18
C SER A 31 -16.10 -2.15 -4.20
N GLU A 32 -17.38 -1.90 -3.94
CA GLU A 32 -18.21 -2.80 -3.14
C GLU A 32 -18.38 -4.14 -3.85
N LEU A 33 -18.68 -4.12 -5.16
CA LEU A 33 -18.78 -5.32 -5.99
C LEU A 33 -17.48 -6.13 -5.99
N VAL A 34 -16.32 -5.46 -6.13
CA VAL A 34 -15.00 -6.11 -6.06
C VAL A 34 -14.82 -6.80 -4.71
N GLY A 35 -15.14 -6.12 -3.59
CA GLY A 35 -15.06 -6.74 -2.27
C GLY A 35 -15.97 -7.97 -2.13
N LEU A 36 -17.24 -7.84 -2.53
CA LEU A 36 -18.21 -8.95 -2.49
C LEU A 36 -17.83 -10.13 -3.39
N SER A 37 -17.00 -9.89 -4.40
CA SER A 37 -16.46 -10.93 -5.29
C SER A 37 -15.30 -11.71 -4.68
N GLY A 38 -14.87 -11.38 -3.46
CA GLY A 38 -13.84 -12.11 -2.71
C GLY A 38 -12.41 -11.65 -2.97
N TYR A 39 -12.21 -10.46 -3.53
CA TYR A 39 -10.87 -9.87 -3.63
C TYR A 39 -10.37 -9.40 -2.26
N ASP A 40 -9.07 -9.55 -2.01
CA ASP A 40 -8.45 -9.17 -0.73
C ASP A 40 -8.36 -7.65 -0.56
N PHE A 41 -8.17 -6.93 -1.68
CA PHE A 41 -8.06 -5.48 -1.67
C PHE A 41 -8.57 -4.83 -2.96
N VAL A 42 -8.99 -3.58 -2.84
CA VAL A 42 -9.29 -2.69 -3.96
C VAL A 42 -8.17 -1.67 -4.09
N TRP A 43 -7.52 -1.63 -5.25
CA TRP A 43 -6.54 -0.61 -5.61
C TRP A 43 -7.25 0.59 -6.20
N ILE A 44 -7.25 1.70 -5.48
CA ILE A 44 -7.91 2.95 -5.83
C ILE A 44 -6.86 3.86 -6.45
N GLU A 45 -7.07 4.19 -7.74
CA GLU A 45 -6.12 4.93 -8.54
C GLU A 45 -6.22 6.45 -8.29
N GLY A 46 -5.23 7.01 -7.59
CA GLY A 46 -5.14 8.43 -7.27
C GLY A 46 -3.90 9.14 -7.84
N GLU A 47 -3.10 8.46 -8.66
CA GLU A 47 -2.06 9.08 -9.48
C GLU A 47 -2.60 9.43 -10.87
N HIS A 48 -3.34 8.49 -11.46
CA HIS A 48 -3.88 8.59 -12.81
C HIS A 48 -5.40 8.74 -12.79
N GLY A 49 -5.94 9.33 -13.85
CA GLY A 49 -7.39 9.49 -13.98
C GLY A 49 -7.97 10.66 -13.20
N ALA A 50 -9.26 10.57 -12.90
CA ALA A 50 -10.08 11.71 -12.49
C ALA A 50 -10.63 11.61 -11.05
N LEU A 51 -10.24 10.58 -10.28
CA LEU A 51 -10.73 10.41 -8.92
C LEU A 51 -10.21 11.52 -8.02
N ASP A 52 -11.13 12.27 -7.42
CA ASP A 52 -10.79 13.25 -6.42
C ASP A 52 -10.78 12.64 -5.00
N ARG A 53 -10.48 13.46 -3.99
CA ARG A 53 -10.44 13.02 -2.58
C ARG A 53 -11.78 12.48 -2.07
N LYS A 54 -12.90 13.01 -2.57
CA LYS A 54 -14.24 12.56 -2.18
C LYS A 54 -14.49 11.20 -2.82
N ASP A 55 -14.16 11.01 -4.09
CA ASP A 55 -14.30 9.74 -4.80
C ASP A 55 -13.47 8.65 -4.12
N ILE A 56 -12.19 8.93 -3.84
CA ILE A 56 -11.29 8.00 -3.13
C ILE A 56 -11.90 7.57 -1.78
N GLN A 57 -12.41 8.51 -0.98
CA GLN A 57 -13.05 8.16 0.28
C GLN A 57 -14.30 7.28 0.08
N GLN A 58 -15.11 7.52 -0.96
CA GLN A 58 -16.26 6.67 -1.26
C GLN A 58 -15.85 5.26 -1.69
N HIS A 59 -14.82 5.12 -2.52
CA HIS A 59 -14.26 3.82 -2.89
C HIS A 59 -13.73 3.07 -1.67
N MET A 60 -13.06 3.74 -0.74
CA MET A 60 -12.60 3.13 0.51
C MET A 60 -13.76 2.65 1.38
N ILE A 61 -14.83 3.44 1.50
CA ILE A 61 -16.04 3.05 2.23
C ILE A 61 -16.68 1.81 1.59
N ALA A 62 -16.83 1.82 0.27
CA ALA A 62 -17.41 0.73 -0.49
C ALA A 62 -16.58 -0.56 -0.44
N ALA A 63 -15.25 -0.46 -0.56
CA ALA A 63 -14.34 -1.59 -0.39
C ALA A 63 -14.51 -2.25 0.99
N HIS A 64 -14.55 -1.43 2.06
CA HIS A 64 -14.74 -1.94 3.42
C HIS A 64 -16.10 -2.58 3.61
N ALA A 65 -17.16 -2.04 2.99
CA ALA A 65 -18.51 -2.60 3.01
C ALA A 65 -18.58 -3.96 2.29
N GLY A 66 -17.85 -4.10 1.18
CA GLY A 66 -17.72 -5.35 0.44
C GLY A 66 -16.80 -6.38 1.08
N GLY A 67 -16.04 -6.04 2.12
CA GLY A 67 -15.15 -6.99 2.81
C GLY A 67 -13.69 -6.98 2.34
N ALA A 68 -13.27 -5.97 1.56
CA ALA A 68 -11.91 -5.85 1.04
C ALA A 68 -11.15 -4.68 1.69
N ALA A 69 -9.82 -4.81 1.75
CA ALA A 69 -8.93 -3.72 2.15
C ALA A 69 -8.92 -2.60 1.10
N SER A 70 -8.72 -1.36 1.52
CA SER A 70 -8.47 -0.27 0.58
C SER A 70 -6.98 0.00 0.40
N LEU A 71 -6.50 0.01 -0.85
CA LEU A 71 -5.17 0.47 -1.23
C LEU A 71 -5.32 1.74 -2.05
N VAL A 72 -4.73 2.84 -1.63
CA VAL A 72 -4.76 4.11 -2.40
C VAL A 72 -3.38 4.39 -2.97
N ARG A 73 -3.24 4.41 -4.30
CA ARG A 73 -2.02 4.87 -4.99
C ARG A 73 -2.06 6.39 -5.10
N LEU A 74 -1.04 7.09 -4.63
CA LEU A 74 -0.93 8.54 -4.74
C LEU A 74 0.10 8.91 -5.79
N GLY A 75 -0.05 10.02 -6.50
CA GLY A 75 0.97 10.43 -7.48
C GLY A 75 2.30 10.92 -6.90
N ASN A 76 2.37 11.19 -5.59
CA ASN A 76 3.60 11.58 -4.91
C ASN A 76 3.49 11.45 -3.38
N SER A 77 4.62 11.65 -2.70
CA SER A 77 4.70 11.69 -1.23
C SER A 77 4.49 13.10 -0.64
N ASP A 78 3.57 13.90 -1.20
CA ASP A 78 3.22 15.21 -0.64
C ASP A 78 2.61 15.05 0.77
N PRO A 79 3.19 15.69 1.82
CA PRO A 79 2.71 15.51 3.19
C PRO A 79 1.26 15.90 3.41
N THR A 80 0.73 16.86 2.64
CA THR A 80 -0.66 17.33 2.80
C THR A 80 -1.64 16.31 2.25
N LEU A 81 -1.38 15.81 1.04
CA LEU A 81 -2.18 14.77 0.41
C LEU A 81 -2.13 13.46 1.19
N VAL A 82 -0.92 13.01 1.55
CA VAL A 82 -0.73 11.77 2.33
C VAL A 82 -1.49 11.83 3.64
N ARG A 83 -1.35 12.91 4.41
CA ARG A 83 -2.08 13.07 5.67
C ARG A 83 -3.59 13.01 5.45
N ALA A 84 -4.11 13.72 4.44
CA ALA A 84 -5.55 13.72 4.17
C ALA A 84 -6.07 12.30 3.87
N ILE A 85 -5.38 11.55 3.01
CA ILE A 85 -5.77 10.18 2.64
C ILE A 85 -5.66 9.23 3.83
N MET A 86 -4.59 9.32 4.63
CA MET A 86 -4.47 8.50 5.82
C MET A 86 -5.50 8.84 6.91
N ASP A 87 -5.97 10.09 7.00
CA ASP A 87 -7.04 10.49 7.93
C ASP A 87 -8.43 10.04 7.45
N MET A 88 -8.58 9.76 6.15
CA MET A 88 -9.74 9.04 5.62
C MET A 88 -9.72 7.56 6.01
N GLY A 89 -8.58 7.01 6.44
CA GLY A 89 -8.44 5.64 6.95
C GLY A 89 -8.26 4.60 5.85
N THR A 90 -7.26 4.81 4.98
CA THR A 90 -6.79 3.76 4.05
C THR A 90 -6.01 2.67 4.79
N ASP A 91 -6.15 1.42 4.34
CA ASP A 91 -5.41 0.28 4.88
C ASP A 91 -4.01 0.14 4.29
N ILE A 92 -3.86 0.51 3.02
CA ILE A 92 -2.59 0.53 2.31
C ILE A 92 -2.48 1.86 1.56
N ILE A 93 -1.30 2.49 1.63
CA ILE A 93 -0.99 3.71 0.89
C ILE A 93 0.21 3.45 -0.02
N GLY A 94 0.05 3.64 -1.33
CA GLY A 94 1.04 3.32 -2.35
C GLY A 94 1.74 4.55 -2.90
N PHE A 95 3.06 4.45 -3.05
CA PHE A 95 3.94 5.51 -3.54
C PHE A 95 4.67 5.07 -4.82
N PRO A 96 4.39 5.69 -5.98
CA PRO A 96 5.09 5.52 -7.24
C PRO A 96 6.49 6.16 -7.19
N PHE A 97 7.29 5.85 -8.20
CA PHE A 97 8.61 6.45 -8.45
C PHE A 97 9.58 6.40 -7.27
N ILE A 98 9.58 5.32 -6.48
CA ILE A 98 10.60 5.13 -5.44
C ILE A 98 11.91 4.72 -6.12
N ASN A 99 12.79 5.71 -6.28
CA ASN A 99 14.03 5.57 -7.04
C ASN A 99 15.28 5.57 -6.16
N THR A 100 15.17 6.09 -4.94
CA THR A 100 16.29 6.27 -4.01
C THR A 100 15.88 5.91 -2.58
N VAL A 101 16.88 5.70 -1.72
CA VAL A 101 16.69 5.56 -0.27
C VAL A 101 15.94 6.76 0.31
N GLN A 102 16.23 7.96 -0.18
CA GLN A 102 15.60 9.20 0.28
C GLN A 102 14.11 9.26 -0.09
N ASP A 103 13.72 8.75 -1.26
CA ASP A 103 12.31 8.64 -1.65
C ASP A 103 11.55 7.72 -0.69
N ALA A 104 12.11 6.55 -0.39
CA ALA A 104 11.53 5.59 0.54
C ALA A 104 11.43 6.17 1.96
N GLN A 105 12.51 6.79 2.47
CA GLN A 105 12.51 7.44 3.78
C GLN A 105 11.50 8.58 3.87
N LYS A 106 11.37 9.39 2.81
CA LYS A 106 10.38 10.45 2.73
C LYS A 106 8.96 9.87 2.81
N ALA A 107 8.66 8.85 2.00
CA ALA A 107 7.36 8.19 1.98
C ALA A 107 7.00 7.58 3.36
N VAL A 108 7.95 6.94 4.05
CA VAL A 108 7.75 6.44 5.41
C VAL A 108 7.50 7.59 6.40
N SER A 109 8.31 8.65 6.34
CA SER A 109 8.26 9.78 7.27
C SER A 109 6.92 10.51 7.23
N VAL A 110 6.37 10.78 6.03
CA VAL A 110 5.07 11.47 5.89
C VAL A 110 3.89 10.65 6.39
N CYS A 111 4.04 9.33 6.49
CA CYS A 111 3.01 8.44 7.01
C CYS A 111 3.09 8.21 8.52
N THR A 112 4.18 8.61 9.16
CA THR A 112 4.51 8.22 10.53
C THR A 112 4.39 9.41 11.49
N TYR A 113 3.76 9.22 12.65
CA TYR A 113 3.64 10.28 13.66
C TYR A 113 4.98 10.64 14.31
N LEU A 114 5.05 11.83 14.91
CA LEU A 114 6.16 12.23 15.78
C LEU A 114 6.37 11.22 16.92
N PRO A 115 7.61 10.96 17.36
CA PRO A 115 8.86 11.58 16.90
C PRO A 115 9.52 10.89 15.70
N LYS A 116 8.93 9.83 15.15
CA LYS A 116 9.56 8.99 14.11
C LYS A 116 9.39 9.52 12.68
N GLY A 117 8.36 10.33 12.46
CA GLY A 117 8.09 10.97 11.18
C GLY A 117 7.41 12.33 11.37
N ILE A 118 6.74 12.79 10.32
CA ILE A 118 6.19 14.16 10.25
C ILE A 118 4.68 14.20 9.98
N ARG A 119 3.97 13.07 10.13
CA ARG A 119 2.51 13.02 9.95
C ARG A 119 1.83 13.95 10.95
N GLY A 120 1.03 14.89 10.48
CA GLY A 120 0.15 15.71 11.33
C GLY A 120 -1.02 14.89 11.89
N CYS A 121 -1.47 15.21 13.10
CA CYS A 121 -2.45 14.39 13.81
C CYS A 121 -3.88 14.95 13.73
N ASN A 122 -4.74 14.33 12.92
CA ASN A 122 -6.18 14.52 12.96
C ASN A 122 -6.94 13.35 12.28
N PRO A 123 -6.89 12.13 12.84
CA PRO A 123 -7.25 10.89 12.13
C PRO A 123 -8.73 10.69 11.78
N GLN A 124 -9.62 11.69 11.92
CA GLN A 124 -11.03 11.71 11.48
C GLN A 124 -11.69 10.31 11.31
N ARG A 125 -11.78 9.79 10.07
CA ARG A 125 -12.39 8.47 9.78
C ARG A 125 -11.48 7.31 10.19
N ALA A 126 -10.16 7.45 10.07
CA ALA A 126 -9.18 6.46 10.51
C ALA A 126 -9.28 6.13 12.01
N SER A 127 -9.71 7.07 12.86
CA SER A 127 -10.01 6.82 14.28
C SER A 127 -11.46 6.43 14.54
N TYR A 128 -12.22 6.15 13.48
CA TYR A 128 -13.66 5.89 13.51
C TYR A 128 -14.43 7.02 14.18
N TYR A 129 -14.14 8.27 13.78
CA TYR A 129 -14.80 9.47 14.30
C TYR A 129 -14.67 9.61 15.83
N GLY A 130 -13.49 9.27 16.36
CA GLY A 130 -13.21 9.33 17.80
C GLY A 130 -13.72 8.13 18.61
N ARG A 131 -14.21 7.07 17.97
CA ARG A 131 -14.58 5.83 18.68
C ARG A 131 -13.36 5.03 19.14
N MET A 132 -12.21 5.20 18.48
CA MET A 132 -10.94 4.69 18.98
C MET A 132 -10.36 5.68 20.00
N ASN A 133 -9.80 5.16 21.09
CA ASN A 133 -9.03 5.99 22.00
C ASN A 133 -7.87 6.65 21.25
N TYR A 134 -7.80 7.98 21.33
CA TYR A 134 -6.88 8.80 20.55
C TYR A 134 -5.40 8.43 20.74
N LEU A 135 -4.96 8.29 22.00
CA LEU A 135 -3.57 7.91 22.31
C LEU A 135 -3.26 6.48 21.84
N ASN A 136 -4.23 5.57 21.99
CA ASN A 136 -4.06 4.21 21.49
C ASN A 136 -3.99 4.16 19.96
N TYR A 137 -4.78 4.99 19.25
CA TYR A 137 -4.69 5.09 17.80
C TYR A 137 -3.31 5.57 17.38
N ILE A 138 -2.81 6.68 17.95
CA ILE A 138 -1.48 7.22 17.62
C ILE A 138 -0.39 6.17 17.88
N LYS A 139 -0.45 5.49 19.03
CA LYS A 139 0.51 4.44 19.41
C LYS A 139 0.52 3.25 18.43
N ASN A 140 -0.63 2.96 17.80
CA ASN A 140 -0.78 1.83 16.89
C ASN A 140 -0.86 2.23 15.41
N ALA A 141 -0.74 3.51 15.06
CA ALA A 141 -1.00 4.00 13.71
C ALA A 141 -0.16 3.29 12.63
N ASP A 142 1.10 2.96 12.95
CA ASP A 142 1.99 2.19 12.05
C ASP A 142 1.50 0.76 11.76
N LYS A 143 0.55 0.25 12.55
CA LYS A 143 -0.10 -1.07 12.34
C LYS A 143 -1.45 -0.94 11.63
N GLU A 144 -2.05 0.25 11.63
CA GLU A 144 -3.37 0.50 11.03
C GLU A 144 -3.27 0.78 9.51
N THR A 145 -2.12 1.25 9.03
CA THR A 145 -1.89 1.49 7.60
C THR A 145 -0.54 0.94 7.16
N LEU A 146 -0.53 0.11 6.13
CA LEU A 146 0.68 -0.36 5.47
C LEU A 146 1.13 0.64 4.42
N LYS A 147 2.45 0.85 4.29
CA LYS A 147 3.03 1.76 3.30
C LYS A 147 3.63 0.94 2.17
N MET A 148 3.15 1.09 0.95
CA MET A 148 3.59 0.34 -0.23
C MET A 148 4.53 1.20 -1.08
N MET A 149 5.74 0.71 -1.33
CA MET A 149 6.72 1.38 -2.21
C MET A 149 6.69 0.71 -3.58
N LEU A 150 6.48 1.51 -4.64
CA LEU A 150 6.46 1.04 -6.02
C LEU A 150 7.76 1.42 -6.71
N ILE A 151 8.50 0.40 -7.14
CA ILE A 151 9.73 0.53 -7.92
C ILE A 151 9.36 0.23 -9.38
N GLU A 152 9.31 1.27 -10.19
CA GLU A 152 8.81 1.20 -11.58
C GLU A 152 9.75 1.85 -12.60
N GLN A 153 10.91 2.34 -12.16
CA GLN A 153 11.95 2.90 -13.03
C GLN A 153 13.29 2.21 -12.83
N LYS A 154 14.12 2.25 -13.87
CA LYS A 154 15.47 1.65 -13.86
C LYS A 154 16.31 2.12 -12.67
N SER A 155 16.28 3.40 -12.32
CA SER A 155 17.01 3.94 -11.17
C SER A 155 16.58 3.29 -9.85
N GLY A 156 15.28 3.08 -9.63
CA GLY A 156 14.80 2.35 -8.46
C GLY A 156 15.22 0.88 -8.45
N TYR A 157 15.27 0.22 -9.61
CA TYR A 157 15.82 -1.14 -9.73
C TYR A 157 17.32 -1.18 -9.42
N ASP A 158 18.10 -0.23 -9.93
CA ASP A 158 19.54 -0.15 -9.69
C ASP A 158 19.87 0.11 -8.21
N ASN A 159 18.98 0.82 -7.50
CA ASN A 159 19.11 1.12 -6.07
C ASN A 159 18.31 0.16 -5.16
N LEU A 160 17.76 -0.93 -5.71
CA LEU A 160 16.81 -1.80 -5.01
C LEU A 160 17.37 -2.33 -3.68
N GLU A 161 18.63 -2.81 -3.69
CA GLU A 161 19.28 -3.38 -2.50
C GLU A 161 19.35 -2.40 -1.33
N GLU A 162 19.58 -1.11 -1.61
CA GLU A 162 19.63 -0.06 -0.61
C GLU A 162 18.21 0.35 -0.17
N ILE A 163 17.29 0.48 -1.13
CA ILE A 163 15.89 0.85 -0.86
C ILE A 163 15.25 -0.16 0.10
N VAL A 164 15.44 -1.47 -0.13
CA VAL A 164 14.85 -2.53 0.72
C VAL A 164 15.36 -2.54 2.17
N GLN A 165 16.45 -1.83 2.48
CA GLN A 165 16.94 -1.69 3.85
C GLN A 165 16.20 -0.60 4.65
N VAL A 166 15.41 0.25 4.00
CA VAL A 166 14.63 1.27 4.72
C VAL A 166 13.52 0.57 5.51
N ASP A 167 13.38 0.92 6.79
CA ASP A 167 12.36 0.35 7.66
C ASP A 167 10.99 0.99 7.46
N GLY A 168 9.95 0.27 7.88
CA GLY A 168 8.63 0.85 8.11
C GLY A 168 7.71 0.89 6.90
N TYR A 169 7.94 0.06 5.89
CA TYR A 169 7.06 -0.13 4.74
C TYR A 169 6.98 -1.61 4.31
N ILE A 170 6.16 -1.87 3.29
CA ILE A 170 5.94 -3.14 2.62
C ILE A 170 6.38 -2.95 1.17
N SER A 171 7.31 -3.76 0.66
CA SER A 171 7.82 -3.57 -0.71
C SER A 171 6.92 -4.28 -1.71
N PHE A 172 6.47 -3.58 -2.76
CA PHE A 172 5.67 -4.14 -3.86
C PHE A 172 6.23 -3.60 -5.18
N THR A 173 6.69 -4.47 -6.07
CA THR A 173 6.95 -4.07 -7.46
C THR A 173 5.67 -4.23 -8.27
N ILE A 174 5.26 -3.16 -8.96
CA ILE A 174 4.30 -3.24 -10.05
C ILE A 174 5.06 -2.96 -11.32
N ASN A 175 5.21 -4.00 -12.12
CA ASN A 175 5.63 -3.85 -13.49
C ASN A 175 4.54 -3.08 -14.23
N GLY A 176 4.90 -1.91 -14.75
CA GLY A 176 4.19 -1.35 -15.88
C GLY A 176 4.03 -2.44 -16.95
N ALA A 177 3.02 -2.33 -17.79
CA ALA A 177 2.76 -3.24 -18.90
C ALA A 177 3.89 -3.35 -19.96
N HIS A 178 5.12 -2.98 -19.60
CA HIS A 178 6.36 -3.26 -20.25
C HIS A 178 7.33 -3.85 -19.20
N TYR A 179 7.48 -5.18 -19.19
CA TYR A 179 8.56 -5.98 -18.56
C TYR A 179 8.35 -6.53 -17.12
N TYR A 180 8.02 -7.84 -17.02
CA TYR A 180 8.41 -8.88 -16.02
C TYR A 180 7.87 -8.96 -14.56
N SER A 181 6.71 -9.62 -14.34
CA SER A 181 6.23 -10.44 -13.16
C SER A 181 6.60 -10.13 -11.68
N PHE A 182 5.65 -10.39 -10.76
CA PHE A 182 5.61 -10.06 -9.31
C PHE A 182 6.47 -10.91 -8.33
N SER A 183 6.82 -10.39 -7.15
CA SER A 183 7.29 -11.15 -5.97
C SER A 183 7.14 -10.31 -4.69
N LEU A 184 6.67 -10.92 -3.59
CA LEU A 184 6.54 -10.30 -2.26
C LEU A 184 7.45 -11.02 -1.26
N HIS A 185 8.28 -10.28 -0.54
CA HIS A 185 9.03 -10.76 0.63
C HIS A 185 9.13 -9.65 1.69
N PHE A 186 8.98 -10.02 2.97
CA PHE A 186 9.29 -9.16 4.11
C PHE A 186 10.60 -9.59 4.78
N SER A 187 11.37 -8.58 5.21
CA SER A 187 12.54 -8.63 6.11
C SER A 187 13.91 -8.89 5.47
N THR A 188 14.78 -7.87 5.58
CA THR A 188 16.25 -7.81 5.85
C THR A 188 17.22 -8.94 5.44
N THR A 189 16.84 -9.98 4.72
CA THR A 189 17.77 -11.03 4.28
C THR A 189 17.21 -11.71 3.04
N LEU A 190 17.96 -11.58 1.93
CA LEU A 190 17.79 -12.25 0.64
C LEU A 190 16.51 -11.93 -0.14
N ILE A 191 16.63 -10.99 -1.07
CA ILE A 191 15.74 -10.87 -2.23
C ILE A 191 15.90 -12.13 -3.09
N LYS A 192 14.90 -13.02 -3.06
CA LYS A 192 14.73 -14.05 -4.09
C LYS A 192 13.39 -13.87 -4.77
N THR A 193 13.45 -13.25 -5.96
CA THR A 193 12.36 -13.23 -6.91
C THR A 193 12.29 -14.58 -7.61
N PHE A 194 11.19 -15.31 -7.46
CA PHE A 194 10.85 -16.44 -8.32
C PHE A 194 9.50 -16.17 -8.97
N ILE A 195 9.46 -15.92 -10.28
CA ILE A 195 8.32 -16.31 -11.11
C ILE A 195 8.81 -17.02 -12.37
N ARG A 196 8.29 -18.23 -12.51
CA ARG A 196 8.41 -19.21 -13.58
C ARG A 196 7.31 -18.97 -14.61
N LEU A 197 7.65 -19.00 -15.90
CA LEU A 197 6.74 -19.38 -16.99
C LEU A 197 7.56 -20.32 -17.90
N ASN A 198 7.11 -21.58 -18.06
CA ASN A 198 7.80 -22.65 -18.83
C ASN A 198 8.17 -22.18 -20.26
N SER A 199 9.17 -22.71 -20.98
CA SER A 199 9.83 -24.03 -20.93
C SER A 199 11.28 -23.95 -21.42
N SER A 200 12.08 -24.92 -20.92
CA SER A 200 13.49 -25.26 -21.19
C SER A 200 14.58 -24.33 -20.64
N ASP A 201 15.24 -24.88 -19.61
CA ASP A 201 16.60 -24.64 -19.09
C ASP A 201 16.80 -23.85 -17.77
N TYR A 202 17.05 -24.68 -16.73
CA TYR A 202 17.85 -24.63 -15.48
C TYR A 202 18.41 -23.27 -14.98
N SER A 203 18.55 -22.96 -13.68
CA SER A 203 19.22 -23.71 -12.61
C SER A 203 18.97 -23.05 -11.24
N VAL A 204 19.01 -23.82 -10.16
CA VAL A 204 18.95 -23.36 -8.76
C VAL A 204 20.28 -22.74 -8.34
N TYR A 205 20.25 -21.58 -7.69
CA TYR A 205 21.32 -21.20 -6.76
C TYR A 205 20.70 -20.86 -5.40
N THR A 206 21.20 -21.58 -4.39
CA THR A 206 20.78 -21.72 -2.98
C THR A 206 20.59 -20.44 -2.22
#